data_AF-A0A168HDT9-F1
#
_entry.id   AF-A0A168HDT9-F1
#
_cell.length_a   1.000
_cell.length_b   1.000
_cell.length_c   1.000
_cell.angle_alpha   90.00
_cell.angle_beta   90.00
_cell.angle_gamma   90.00
#
_symmetry.space_group_name_H-M   'P 1'
#
loop_
_entity.id
_entity.type
_entity.pdbx_description
1 polymer ?
#
loop_
_entity_poly.entity_id
_entity_poly.type
_entity_poly.pdbx_seq_one_letter_code
_entity_poly.pdbx_strand_id
1 'polypeptide(L)'
;MTNIELLDVVLENLAKLLDIYSASGFAPLRSLWIKKAHALNSHVCITTSDGITHEGTFTDIGLDGSIVLKSGEDTLKLDYGSML
;
A
#
# COMPACT_ATOMS: atom_id res chain seq x y z
N MET A 1 -9.65 -25.99 7.11
CA MET A 1 -8.58 -25.22 6.47
C MET A 1 -7.31 -25.46 7.24
N THR A 2 -6.42 -26.28 6.68
CA THR A 2 -5.07 -26.48 7.16
C THR A 2 -4.16 -25.36 6.64
N ASN A 3 -2.94 -25.24 7.17
CA ASN A 3 -1.98 -24.25 6.69
C ASN A 3 -1.62 -24.46 5.21
N ILE A 4 -1.62 -25.71 4.72
CA ILE A 4 -1.35 -26.04 3.32
C ILE A 4 -2.52 -25.58 2.43
N GLU A 5 -3.76 -25.86 2.82
CA GLU A 5 -4.93 -25.40 2.08
C GLU A 5 -5.01 -23.86 2.00
N LEU A 6 -4.61 -23.16 3.08
CA LEU A 6 -4.51 -21.71 3.06
C LEU A 6 -3.43 -21.22 2.09
N LEU A 7 -2.25 -21.86 2.08
CA LEU A 7 -1.16 -21.51 1.18
C LEU A 7 -1.59 -21.65 -0.29
N ASP A 8 -2.27 -22.74 -0.63
CA ASP A 8 -2.77 -22.95 -2.00
C ASP A 8 -3.72 -21.83 -2.43
N VAL A 9 -4.66 -21.44 -1.56
CA VAL A 9 -5.57 -20.32 -1.82
C VAL A 9 -4.82 -19.00 -1.98
N VAL A 10 -3.79 -18.74 -1.18
CA VAL A 10 -2.97 -17.53 -1.31
C VAL A 10 -2.23 -17.52 -2.65
N LEU A 11 -1.62 -18.63 -3.04
CA LEU A 11 -0.89 -18.75 -4.31
C LEU A 11 -1.81 -18.54 -5.52
N GLU A 12 -3.00 -19.14 -5.52
CA GLU A 12 -3.98 -18.94 -6.58
C GLU A 12 -4.43 -17.47 -6.71
N ASN A 13 -4.63 -16.78 -5.59
CA ASN A 13 -5.04 -15.38 -5.62
C ASN A 13 -3.88 -14.47 -6.06
N LEU A 14 -2.65 -14.75 -5.63
CA LEU A 14 -1.47 -14.01 -6.09
C LEU A 14 -1.24 -14.17 -7.61
N ALA A 15 -1.41 -15.38 -8.14
CA ALA A 15 -1.31 -15.63 -9.58
C ALA A 15 -2.32 -14.78 -10.37
N LYS A 16 -3.59 -14.73 -9.92
CA LYS A 16 -4.62 -13.88 -10.54
C LYS A 16 -4.26 -12.39 -10.51
N LEU A 17 -3.70 -11.90 -9.41
CA LEU A 17 -3.27 -10.51 -9.30
C LEU A 17 -2.08 -10.21 -10.23
N LEU A 18 -1.17 -11.17 -10.41
CA LEU A 18 -0.05 -11.05 -11.33
C LEU A 18 -0.51 -11.00 -12.80
N ASP A 19 -1.51 -11.80 -13.17
CA ASP A 19 -2.12 -11.76 -14.50
C ASP A 19 -2.76 -10.39 -14.78
N ILE A 20 -3.50 -9.85 -13.80
CA ILE A 20 -4.08 -8.50 -13.88
C ILE A 20 -2.99 -7.44 -14.06
N TYR A 21 -1.92 -7.52 -13.25
CA TYR A 21 -0.80 -6.60 -13.34
C TYR A 21 -0.13 -6.65 -14.71
N SER A 22 0.10 -7.85 -15.25
CA SER A 22 0.74 -8.05 -16.54
C SER A 22 -0.11 -7.49 -17.70
N ALA A 23 -1.44 -7.60 -17.60
CA ALA A 23 -2.36 -7.15 -18.64
C ALA A 23 -2.71 -5.66 -18.57
N SER A 24 -2.78 -5.08 -17.36
CA SER A 24 -3.37 -3.74 -17.13
C SER A 24 -2.52 -2.81 -16.26
N GLY A 25 -1.33 -3.25 -15.84
CA GLY A 25 -0.45 -2.51 -14.95
C GLY A 25 -0.99 -2.37 -13.53
N PHE A 26 -0.49 -1.38 -12.80
CA PHE A 26 -0.77 -1.21 -11.37
C PHE A 26 -2.15 -0.63 -11.04
N ALA A 27 -2.78 0.13 -11.95
CA ALA A 27 -4.00 0.89 -11.64
C ALA A 27 -5.16 0.05 -11.05
N PRO A 28 -5.45 -1.17 -11.53
CA PRO A 28 -6.46 -2.03 -10.92
C PRO A 28 -6.08 -2.48 -9.50
N LEU A 29 -4.80 -2.82 -9.28
CA LEU A 29 -4.29 -3.24 -7.97
C LEU A 29 -4.32 -2.08 -6.97
N ARG A 30 -3.92 -0.88 -7.39
CA ARG A 30 -4.03 0.35 -6.61
C ARG A 30 -5.47 0.59 -6.13
N SER A 31 -6.43 0.40 -7.02
CA SER A 31 -7.86 0.58 -6.71
C SER A 31 -8.35 -0.42 -5.65
N LEU A 32 -7.86 -1.67 -5.69
CA LEU A 32 -8.13 -2.66 -4.66
C LEU A 32 -7.45 -2.32 -3.35
N TRP A 33 -6.20 -1.87 -3.41
CA TRP A 33 -5.40 -1.50 -2.23
C TRP A 33 -6.05 -0.35 -1.47
N ILE A 34 -6.36 0.77 -2.14
CA ILE A 34 -7.01 1.93 -1.48
C ILE A 34 -8.31 1.54 -0.77
N LYS A 35 -9.12 0.66 -1.37
CA LYS A 35 -10.38 0.18 -0.76
C LYS A 35 -10.18 -0.65 0.52
N LYS A 36 -9.00 -1.23 0.72
CA LYS A 36 -8.66 -2.13 1.82
C LYS A 36 -7.52 -1.60 2.69
N ALA A 37 -6.99 -0.42 2.38
CA ALA A 37 -5.84 0.15 3.04
C ALA A 37 -6.17 0.43 4.51
N HIS A 38 -5.38 -0.16 5.40
CA HIS A 38 -5.43 0.16 6.81
C HIS A 38 -5.01 1.63 7.01
N ALA A 39 -5.65 2.31 7.97
CA ALA A 39 -5.35 3.70 8.34
C ALA A 39 -5.51 4.76 7.23
N LEU A 40 -6.15 4.45 6.10
CA LEU A 40 -6.49 5.48 5.11
C LEU A 40 -7.36 6.58 5.76
N ASN A 41 -7.05 7.83 5.46
CA ASN A 41 -7.60 9.05 6.06
C ASN A 41 -7.31 9.23 7.56
N SER A 42 -6.40 8.43 8.13
CA SER A 42 -5.96 8.57 9.51
C SER A 42 -4.58 9.25 9.56
N HIS A 43 -4.28 9.87 10.70
CA HIS A 43 -2.93 10.33 10.98
C HIS A 43 -2.02 9.12 11.21
N VAL A 44 -0.87 9.09 10.54
CA VAL A 44 0.12 8.00 10.62
C VAL A 44 1.52 8.57 10.76
N CYS A 45 2.41 7.72 11.24
CA CYS A 45 3.83 7.98 11.42
C CYS A 45 4.60 6.97 10.57
N ILE A 46 5.43 7.43 9.65
CA ILE A 46 6.24 6.58 8.78
C ILE A 46 7.71 6.84 9.07
N THR A 47 8.41 5.79 9.50
CA THR A 47 9.86 5.84 9.73
C THR A 47 10.61 5.21 8.58
N THR A 48 11.51 5.97 7.96
CA THR A 48 12.41 5.52 6.89
C THR A 48 13.68 4.87 7.47
N SER A 49 14.42 4.12 6.64
CA SER A 49 15.59 3.35 7.08
C SER A 49 16.76 4.18 7.59
N ASP A 50 16.80 5.48 7.25
CA ASP A 50 17.75 6.46 7.78
C ASP A 50 17.34 7.02 9.15
N GLY A 51 16.22 6.56 9.71
CA GLY A 51 15.69 6.98 11.01
C GLY A 51 14.86 8.25 10.97
N ILE A 52 14.63 8.85 9.80
CA ILE A 52 13.75 10.00 9.66
C ILE A 52 12.30 9.54 9.84
N THR A 53 11.53 10.36 10.57
CA THR A 53 10.12 10.10 10.82
C THR A 53 9.27 11.17 10.16
N HIS A 54 8.32 10.73 9.36
CA HIS A 54 7.38 11.57 8.63
C HIS A 54 5.97 11.37 9.19
N GLU A 55 5.35 12.46 9.63
CA GLU A 55 4.02 12.44 10.20
C GLU A 55 3.04 13.18 9.29
N GLY A 56 1.83 12.64 9.17
CA GLY A 56 0.79 13.24 8.36
C GLY A 56 -0.43 12.34 8.22
N THR A 57 -1.45 12.84 7.54
CA THR A 57 -2.62 12.04 7.19
C THR A 57 -2.30 11.19 5.97
N PHE A 58 -2.44 9.87 6.08
CA PHE A 58 -2.38 8.96 4.93
C PHE A 58 -3.62 9.14 4.06
N THR A 59 -3.48 9.76 2.90
CA THR A 59 -4.64 10.18 2.08
C THR A 59 -4.81 9.37 0.82
N ASP A 60 -3.72 8.82 0.27
CA ASP A 60 -3.77 8.10 -0.99
C ASP A 60 -2.54 7.23 -1.19
N ILE A 61 -2.62 6.32 -2.16
CA ILE A 61 -1.45 5.62 -2.72
C ILE A 61 -1.19 6.24 -4.10
N GLY A 62 0.02 6.67 -4.41
CA GLY A 62 0.41 7.23 -5.70
C GLY A 62 0.22 6.24 -6.85
N LEU A 63 0.23 6.76 -8.08
CA LEU A 63 0.18 5.92 -9.29
C LEU A 63 1.41 5.02 -9.45
N ASP A 64 2.49 5.36 -8.76
CA ASP A 64 3.76 4.63 -8.65
C ASP A 64 3.81 3.69 -7.43
N GLY A 65 2.75 3.63 -6.62
CA GLY A 65 2.71 2.83 -5.38
C GLY A 65 3.22 3.54 -4.13
N SER A 66 3.65 4.81 -4.23
CA SER A 66 4.07 5.58 -3.05
C SER A 66 2.92 5.82 -2.07
N ILE A 67 3.20 5.90 -0.77
CA ILE A 67 2.25 6.41 0.22
C ILE A 67 2.20 7.93 0.11
N VAL A 68 1.00 8.51 0.05
CA VAL A 68 0.78 9.95 0.02
C VAL A 68 0.35 10.43 1.40
N LEU A 69 1.25 11.16 2.06
CA LEU A 69 1.00 11.82 3.34
C LEU A 69 0.68 13.30 3.12
N LYS A 70 -0.33 13.81 3.82
CA LYS A 70 -0.62 15.25 3.92
C LYS A 70 -0.28 15.78 5.30
N SER A 71 0.40 16.92 5.37
CA SER A 71 0.65 17.66 6.60
C SER A 71 0.38 19.14 6.36
N GLY A 72 -0.80 19.62 6.77
CA GLY A 72 -1.28 20.94 6.36
C GLY A 72 -1.49 21.03 4.85
N GLU A 73 -0.87 22.03 4.22
CA GLU A 73 -0.90 22.23 2.76
C GLU A 73 0.14 21.37 2.01
N ASP A 74 1.12 20.81 2.74
CA ASP A 74 2.20 20.02 2.15
C ASP A 74 1.75 18.59 1.87
N THR A 75 2.23 18.07 0.74
CA THR A 75 2.03 16.67 0.33
C THR A 75 3.39 16.02 0.15
N LEU A 76 3.61 14.93 0.89
CA LEU A 76 4.82 14.12 0.83
C LEU A 76 4.47 12.76 0.22
N LYS A 77 5.34 12.27 -0.67
CA LYS A 77 5.27 10.91 -1.23
C LYS A 77 6.43 10.09 -0.71
N LEU A 78 6.13 8.91 -0.17
CA LEU A 78 7.12 7.97 0.35
C LEU A 78 6.96 6.64 -0.39
N ASP A 79 8.01 6.20 -1.07
CA ASP A 79 8.07 4.91 -1.77
C ASP A 79 8.55 3.76 -0.88
N TYR A 80 8.99 4.07 0.34
CA TYR A 80 9.40 3.10 1.36
C TYR A 80 9.19 3.64 2.78
N GLY A 81 9.26 2.75 3.76
CA GLY A 81 9.17 3.07 5.18
C GLY A 81 8.34 2.06 5.95
N SER A 82 8.38 2.16 7.28
CA SER A 82 7.54 1.36 8.17
C SER A 82 6.45 2.22 8.75
N MET A 83 5.20 1.75 8.65
CA MET A 83 4.03 2.36 9.28
C MET A 83 3.61 1.46 10.45
N LEU A 84 3.66 1.99 11.67
CA LEU A 84 3.23 1.31 12.91
C LEU A 84 1.80 1.69 13.28
#